data_AF-A0A2A3AYD4-F1
#
_entry.id   AF-A0A2A3AYD4-F1
#
_cell.length_a   1.000
_cell.length_b   1.000
_cell.length_c   1.000
_cell.angle_alpha   90.00
_cell.angle_beta   90.00
_cell.angle_gamma   90.00
#
_symmetry.space_group_name_H-M   'P 1'
#
loop_
_entity.id
_entity.type
_entity.pdbx_description
1 polymer ?
#
loop_
_entity_poly.entity_id
_entity_poly.type
_entity_poly.pdbx_seq_one_letter_code
_entity_poly.pdbx_strand_id
1 'polypeptide(L)'
;MYQRVLLCAAAMLPIISGCAADYLNNYDTMTLASGDSNRQNQLLQTVDPYNPQSNNTKIEGDGQRMVAVVQKYRGTPLPPAAALGQVPNSSVDLDCAGGRGNNPVVQGPVAVGPSDPNGLDRDHDGVGCEQR
;
A
#
# COMPACT_ATOMS: atom_id res chain seq x y z
N MET A 1 55.42 -48.38 44.26
CA MET A 1 53.93 -48.36 44.22
C MET A 1 53.38 -47.01 43.76
N TYR A 2 53.83 -45.89 44.31
CA TYR A 2 53.43 -44.52 43.90
C TYR A 2 53.52 -44.24 42.39
N GLN A 3 54.57 -44.70 41.71
CA GLN A 3 54.75 -44.45 40.27
C GLN A 3 53.70 -45.16 39.39
N ARG A 4 53.21 -46.33 39.81
CA ARG A 4 52.11 -47.01 39.12
C ARG A 4 50.76 -46.34 39.41
N VAL A 5 50.55 -45.86 40.63
CA VAL A 5 49.34 -45.09 41.00
C VAL A 5 49.28 -43.77 40.23
N LEU A 6 50.40 -43.08 40.07
CA LEU A 6 50.50 -41.85 39.28
C LEU A 6 50.20 -42.08 37.80
N LEU A 7 50.69 -43.18 37.22
CA LEU A 7 50.37 -43.54 35.83
C LEU A 7 48.89 -43.87 35.64
N CYS A 8 48.27 -44.61 36.57
CA CYS A 8 46.84 -44.90 36.51
C CYS A 8 45.99 -43.64 36.69
N ALA A 9 46.37 -42.73 37.58
CA ALA A 9 45.68 -41.46 37.78
C ALA A 9 45.80 -40.54 36.54
N ALA A 10 46.98 -40.49 35.92
CA ALA A 10 47.21 -39.74 34.68
C ALA A 10 46.37 -40.28 33.50
N ALA A 11 46.18 -41.60 33.41
CA ALA A 11 45.35 -42.22 32.38
C ALA A 11 43.84 -41.99 32.55
N MET A 12 43.36 -41.76 33.77
CA MET A 12 41.93 -41.55 34.07
C MET A 12 41.48 -40.09 33.90
N LEU A 13 42.38 -39.12 34.03
CA LEU A 13 42.11 -37.69 33.83
C LEU A 13 41.46 -37.31 32.48
N PRO A 14 41.92 -37.82 31.31
CA PRO A 14 41.29 -37.51 30.02
C PRO A 14 39.94 -38.21 29.80
N ILE A 15 39.64 -39.26 30.56
CA ILE A 15 38.36 -39.99 30.43
C ILE A 15 37.24 -39.21 31.13
N ILE A 16 37.54 -38.55 32.25
CA ILE A 16 36.56 -37.77 33.02
C ILE A 16 36.24 -36.43 32.35
N SER A 17 37.19 -35.83 31.61
CA SER A 17 36.94 -34.61 30.83
C SER A 17 36.02 -34.83 29.62
N GLY A 18 35.84 -36.07 29.16
CA GLY A 18 34.91 -36.42 28.09
C GLY A 18 33.43 -36.35 28.47
N CYS A 19 33.07 -36.55 29.75
CA CYS A 19 31.67 -36.48 30.20
C CYS A 19 31.09 -35.05 30.23
N ALA A 20 31.94 -34.02 30.11
CA ALA A 20 31.51 -32.63 30.00
C ALA A 20 31.34 -32.15 28.54
N ALA A 21 31.70 -32.97 27.55
CA ALA A 21 31.66 -32.59 26.14
C ALA A 21 30.22 -32.40 25.61
N ASP A 22 29.25 -33.17 26.11
CA ASP A 22 27.85 -33.04 25.70
C ASP A 22 27.20 -31.74 26.22
N TYR A 23 27.71 -31.15 27.30
CA TYR A 23 27.28 -29.81 27.76
C TYR A 23 27.77 -28.70 26.84
N LEU A 24 28.85 -28.94 26.08
CA LEU A 24 29.36 -28.00 25.09
C LEU A 24 28.60 -28.10 23.75
N ASN A 25 27.90 -29.20 23.49
CA ASN A 25 27.18 -29.41 22.24
C ASN A 25 25.86 -28.62 22.14
N ASN A 26 25.39 -28.01 23.24
CA ASN A 26 24.26 -27.08 23.24
C ASN A 26 24.69 -25.59 23.29
N TYR A 27 25.99 -25.29 23.23
CA TYR A 27 26.48 -23.90 23.15
C TYR A 27 26.16 -23.23 21.81
N ASP A 28 25.87 -24.01 20.77
CA ASP A 28 25.46 -23.49 19.46
C ASP A 28 24.11 -22.74 19.51
N THR A 29 23.36 -22.87 20.62
CA THR A 29 22.10 -22.13 20.83
C THR A 29 22.27 -20.79 21.55
N MET A 30 23.42 -20.55 22.21
CA MET A 30 23.70 -19.28 22.89
C MET A 30 24.95 -18.65 22.29
N THR A 31 24.79 -18.04 21.12
CA THR A 31 25.82 -17.19 20.55
C THR A 31 26.15 -16.05 21.52
N LEU A 32 27.43 -15.64 21.61
CA LEU A 32 27.88 -14.48 22.41
C LEU A 32 27.21 -13.14 21.96
N ALA A 33 26.37 -13.20 20.93
CA ALA A 33 25.54 -12.13 20.41
C ALA A 33 24.05 -12.52 20.47
N SER A 34 23.57 -13.14 21.57
CA SER A 34 22.15 -13.51 21.77
C SER A 34 21.16 -12.33 21.77
N GLY A 35 21.59 -11.15 21.32
CA GLY A 35 20.83 -9.92 21.34
C GLY A 35 20.60 -9.40 22.76
N ASP A 36 20.28 -8.13 22.84
CA ASP A 36 19.69 -7.58 24.06
C ASP A 36 18.21 -7.98 24.08
N SER A 37 17.88 -9.01 24.86
CA SER A 37 16.51 -9.52 24.99
C SER A 37 15.52 -8.44 25.42
N ASN A 38 15.96 -7.43 26.19
CA ASN A 38 15.10 -6.32 26.59
C ASN A 38 14.83 -5.40 25.39
N ARG A 39 15.85 -5.10 24.58
CA ARG A 39 15.69 -4.33 23.34
C ARG A 39 14.82 -5.06 22.31
N GLN A 40 14.96 -6.37 22.21
CA GLN A 40 14.15 -7.18 21.30
C GLN A 40 12.69 -7.27 21.79
N ASN A 41 12.48 -7.32 23.11
CA ASN A 41 11.16 -7.25 23.70
C ASN A 41 10.49 -5.87 23.49
N GLN A 42 11.26 -4.78 23.48
CA GLN A 42 10.75 -3.45 23.12
C GLN A 42 10.20 -3.41 21.68
N LEU A 43 10.86 -4.08 20.74
CA LEU A 43 10.38 -4.17 19.35
C LEU A 43 9.14 -5.05 19.21
N LEU A 44 9.05 -6.15 19.96
CA LEU A 44 7.92 -7.08 19.91
C LEU A 44 6.65 -6.55 20.61
N GLN A 45 6.80 -5.73 21.64
CA GLN A 45 5.68 -5.21 22.45
C GLN A 45 5.28 -3.76 22.09
N THR A 46 5.60 -3.30 20.88
CA THR A 46 5.17 -1.97 20.42
C THR A 46 3.68 -2.00 20.07
N VAL A 47 2.90 -1.09 20.68
CA VAL A 47 1.42 -1.05 20.59
C VAL A 47 0.91 -0.86 19.15
N ASP A 48 1.62 -0.09 18.33
CA ASP A 48 1.33 0.07 16.90
C ASP A 48 2.65 0.01 16.10
N PRO A 49 3.05 -1.18 15.62
CA PRO A 49 4.32 -1.36 14.91
C PRO A 49 4.26 -0.86 13.45
N TYR A 50 3.10 -0.41 12.98
CA TYR A 50 2.90 -0.09 11.57
C TYR A 50 3.04 1.41 11.29
N ASN A 51 3.30 1.72 10.02
CA ASN A 51 3.26 3.09 9.52
C ASN A 51 1.84 3.68 9.77
N PRO A 52 1.68 4.88 10.35
CA PRO A 52 0.39 5.51 10.60
C PRO A 52 -0.56 5.55 9.39
N GLN A 53 -0.02 5.62 8.17
CA GLN A 53 -0.82 5.58 6.94
C GLN A 53 -1.52 4.23 6.71
N SER A 54 -1.07 3.16 7.37
CA SER A 54 -1.70 1.83 7.27
C SER A 54 -3.10 1.81 7.89
N ASN A 55 -3.39 2.73 8.82
CA ASN A 55 -4.72 2.90 9.41
C ASN A 55 -5.65 3.75 8.53
N ASN A 56 -5.19 4.22 7.36
CA ASN A 56 -5.99 5.01 6.45
C ASN A 56 -7.00 4.11 5.69
N THR A 57 -8.24 4.06 6.19
CA THR A 57 -9.36 3.36 5.54
C THR A 57 -10.09 4.23 4.50
N LYS A 58 -9.60 5.45 4.23
CA LYS A 58 -10.22 6.37 3.29
C LYS A 58 -9.76 6.05 1.87
N ILE A 59 -10.69 5.56 1.05
CA ILE A 59 -10.49 5.45 -0.39
C ILE A 59 -10.59 6.86 -0.98
N GLU A 60 -9.48 7.41 -1.45
CA GLU A 60 -9.40 8.79 -1.97
C GLU A 60 -10.05 8.97 -3.36
N GLY A 61 -10.51 7.89 -3.98
CA GLY A 61 -11.16 7.88 -5.28
C GLY A 61 -12.64 7.47 -5.21
N ASP A 62 -13.49 8.23 -5.89
CA ASP A 62 -14.88 7.85 -6.13
C ASP A 62 -14.94 6.53 -6.94
N GLY A 63 -15.72 5.56 -6.46
CA GLY A 63 -15.92 4.29 -7.14
C GLY A 63 -16.43 4.46 -8.57
N GLN A 64 -17.21 5.51 -8.84
CA GLN A 64 -17.68 5.82 -10.20
C GLN A 64 -16.53 6.18 -11.15
N ARG A 65 -15.55 6.95 -10.67
CA ARG A 65 -14.36 7.29 -11.47
C ARG A 65 -13.53 6.06 -11.82
N MET A 66 -13.41 5.12 -10.88
CA MET A 66 -12.73 3.84 -11.14
C MET A 66 -13.51 2.97 -12.12
N VAL A 67 -14.86 2.97 -12.04
CA VAL A 67 -15.72 2.27 -13.00
C VAL A 67 -15.57 2.83 -14.41
N ALA A 68 -15.53 4.16 -14.58
CA ALA A 68 -15.31 4.81 -15.88
C ALA A 68 -13.96 4.42 -16.51
N VAL A 69 -12.88 4.41 -15.72
CA VAL A 69 -11.55 3.94 -16.18
C VAL A 69 -11.60 2.46 -16.58
N VAL A 70 -12.23 1.60 -15.77
CA VAL A 70 -12.38 0.16 -16.09
C VAL A 70 -13.19 -0.06 -17.36
N GLN A 71 -14.27 0.70 -17.56
CA GLN A 71 -15.08 0.65 -18.79
C GLN A 71 -14.27 1.07 -20.02
N LYS A 72 -13.48 2.15 -19.91
CA LYS A 72 -12.56 2.60 -20.96
C LYS A 72 -11.54 1.51 -21.33
N TYR A 73 -10.95 0.84 -20.34
CA TYR A 73 -10.02 -0.28 -20.59
C TYR A 73 -10.69 -1.51 -21.19
N ARG A 74 -11.95 -1.80 -20.82
CA ARG A 74 -12.73 -2.90 -21.37
C ARG A 74 -13.21 -2.65 -22.80
N GLY A 75 -12.95 -1.47 -23.35
CA GLY A 75 -13.47 -1.07 -24.66
C GLY A 75 -14.99 -0.99 -24.70
N THR A 76 -15.65 -0.96 -23.53
CA THR A 76 -17.09 -0.66 -23.47
C THR A 76 -17.23 0.81 -23.77
N PRO A 77 -17.99 1.19 -24.82
CA PRO A 77 -18.28 2.59 -25.05
C PRO A 77 -18.89 3.18 -23.77
N LEU A 78 -18.35 4.31 -23.34
CA LEU A 78 -19.05 5.23 -22.44
C LEU A 78 -20.47 5.45 -23.00
N PRO A 79 -21.48 5.72 -22.13
CA PRO A 79 -22.86 5.88 -22.57
C PRO A 79 -22.90 6.68 -23.86
N PRO A 80 -23.56 6.16 -24.92
CA PRO A 80 -23.42 6.72 -26.25
C PRO A 80 -23.75 8.21 -26.19
N ALA A 81 -22.88 9.04 -26.76
CA ALA A 81 -23.10 10.48 -26.89
C ALA A 81 -24.48 10.83 -27.48
N ALA A 82 -25.12 9.89 -28.18
CA ALA A 82 -26.51 10.00 -28.66
C ALA A 82 -27.58 10.11 -27.56
N ALA A 83 -27.29 9.70 -26.32
CA ALA A 83 -28.16 9.90 -25.16
C ALA A 83 -27.82 11.19 -24.38
N LEU A 84 -26.73 11.87 -24.76
CA LEU A 84 -26.23 13.09 -24.14
C LEU A 84 -26.61 14.30 -25.01
N GLY A 85 -26.70 15.48 -24.40
CA GLY A 85 -26.78 16.72 -25.14
C GLY A 85 -25.48 17.00 -25.90
N GLN A 86 -25.52 17.92 -26.86
CA GLN A 86 -24.32 18.45 -27.51
C GLN A 86 -24.01 19.84 -26.95
N VAL A 87 -22.71 20.16 -26.82
CA VAL A 87 -22.28 21.51 -26.46
C VAL A 87 -22.66 22.46 -27.61
N PRO A 88 -23.44 23.53 -27.36
CA PRO A 88 -23.75 24.52 -28.38
C PRO A 88 -22.48 25.19 -28.89
N ASN A 89 -22.38 25.42 -30.21
CA ASN A 89 -21.32 26.26 -30.74
C ASN A 89 -21.59 27.72 -30.34
N SER A 90 -20.81 28.22 -29.39
CA SER A 90 -20.94 29.55 -28.80
C SER A 90 -19.61 30.29 -28.89
N SER A 91 -19.67 31.61 -29.16
CA SER A 91 -18.51 32.50 -29.09
C SER A 91 -18.21 32.99 -27.68
N VAL A 92 -19.05 32.62 -26.72
CA VAL A 92 -18.95 32.97 -25.31
C VAL A 92 -18.74 31.69 -24.52
N ASP A 93 -17.90 31.79 -23.49
CA ASP A 93 -17.66 30.70 -22.53
C ASP A 93 -18.98 30.19 -21.95
N LEU A 94 -19.07 28.88 -21.73
CA LEU A 94 -20.29 28.21 -21.30
C LEU A 94 -20.05 27.56 -19.95
N ASP A 95 -21.02 27.68 -19.05
CA ASP A 95 -20.95 27.09 -17.71
C ASP A 95 -21.93 25.91 -17.57
N CYS A 96 -21.64 24.99 -16.64
CA CYS A 96 -22.64 24.00 -16.21
C CYS A 96 -23.64 24.60 -15.21
N ALA A 97 -24.85 24.03 -15.17
CA ALA A 97 -25.89 24.47 -14.24
C ALA A 97 -25.45 24.31 -12.78
N GLY A 98 -25.60 25.36 -11.97
CA GLY A 98 -25.17 25.39 -10.56
C GLY A 98 -23.70 25.78 -10.34
N GLY A 99 -22.98 26.16 -11.40
CA GLY A 99 -21.65 26.76 -11.31
C GLY A 99 -21.63 28.13 -10.61
N ARG A 100 -20.43 28.59 -10.23
CA ARG A 100 -20.21 29.93 -9.62
C ARG A 100 -20.06 31.05 -10.64
N GLY A 101 -20.01 30.72 -11.94
CA GLY A 101 -19.83 31.68 -13.01
C GLY A 101 -21.12 32.42 -13.37
N ASN A 102 -20.97 33.49 -14.15
CA ASN A 102 -22.06 34.32 -14.66
C ASN A 102 -22.28 34.13 -16.16
N ASN A 103 -21.74 33.05 -16.73
CA ASN A 103 -21.82 32.77 -18.15
C ASN A 103 -23.10 31.98 -18.51
N PRO A 104 -23.47 31.91 -19.80
CA PRO A 104 -24.61 31.10 -20.25
C PRO A 104 -24.46 29.64 -19.86
N VAL A 105 -25.55 29.07 -19.35
CA VAL A 105 -25.54 27.73 -18.77
C VAL A 105 -25.98 26.66 -19.76
N VAL A 106 -25.21 25.58 -19.86
CA VAL A 106 -25.55 24.35 -20.58
C VAL A 106 -26.35 23.42 -19.66
N GLN A 107 -27.50 22.93 -20.14
CA GLN A 107 -28.36 22.03 -19.38
C GLN A 107 -28.10 20.57 -19.73
N GLY A 108 -27.81 19.77 -18.71
CA GLY A 108 -27.71 18.32 -18.77
C GLY A 108 -26.30 17.80 -19.08
N PRO A 109 -26.12 16.46 -19.02
CA PRO A 109 -24.87 15.84 -19.39
C PRO A 109 -24.68 15.97 -20.90
N VAL A 110 -23.57 16.59 -21.31
CA VAL A 110 -23.24 16.87 -22.70
C VAL A 110 -21.99 16.13 -23.11
N ALA A 111 -21.97 15.61 -24.33
CA ALA A 111 -20.75 15.01 -24.87
C ALA A 111 -19.74 16.11 -25.19
N VAL A 112 -18.55 16.01 -24.60
CA VAL A 112 -17.48 17.00 -24.75
C VAL A 112 -16.36 16.41 -25.62
N GLY A 113 -15.91 17.20 -26.60
CA GLY A 113 -14.79 16.82 -27.46
C GLY A 113 -13.43 16.98 -26.76
N PRO A 114 -12.35 16.41 -27.32
CA PRO A 114 -11.02 16.42 -26.71
C PRO A 114 -10.39 17.82 -26.54
N SER A 115 -10.96 18.85 -27.17
CA SER A 115 -10.50 20.23 -27.06
C SER A 115 -11.14 21.01 -25.90
N ASP A 116 -12.25 20.51 -25.33
CA ASP A 116 -13.09 21.15 -24.28
C ASP A 116 -12.80 22.63 -23.99
N PRO A 117 -13.12 23.56 -24.92
CA PRO A 117 -12.66 24.94 -24.80
C PRO A 117 -13.27 25.69 -23.62
N ASN A 118 -14.45 25.26 -23.18
CA ASN A 118 -15.20 25.84 -22.06
C ASN A 118 -14.93 25.09 -20.74
N GLY A 119 -14.10 24.05 -20.75
CA GLY A 119 -13.76 23.29 -19.54
C GLY A 119 -14.95 22.61 -18.85
N LEU A 120 -15.95 22.18 -19.62
CA LEU A 120 -17.19 21.57 -19.09
C LEU A 120 -16.96 20.16 -18.52
N ASP A 121 -15.92 19.46 -18.99
CA ASP A 121 -15.53 18.11 -18.58
C ASP A 121 -14.28 18.17 -17.68
N ARG A 122 -14.51 18.45 -16.40
CA ARG A 122 -13.42 18.67 -15.43
C ARG A 122 -12.56 17.43 -15.19
N ASP A 123 -13.08 16.22 -15.33
CA ASP A 123 -12.31 14.99 -15.07
C ASP A 123 -11.95 14.17 -16.32
N HIS A 124 -12.27 14.71 -17.49
CA HIS A 124 -11.78 14.28 -18.80
C HIS A 124 -12.25 12.87 -19.17
N ASP A 125 -13.50 12.55 -18.88
CA ASP A 125 -14.13 11.28 -19.23
C ASP A 125 -14.94 11.32 -20.54
N GLY A 126 -15.09 12.50 -21.13
CA GLY A 126 -15.82 12.78 -22.37
C GLY A 126 -17.24 13.31 -22.14
N VAL A 127 -17.66 13.52 -20.89
CA VAL A 127 -19.00 14.02 -20.52
C VAL A 127 -18.90 15.24 -19.61
N GLY A 128 -19.41 16.37 -20.07
CA GLY A 128 -19.50 17.61 -19.31
C GLY A 128 -20.87 17.80 -18.67
N CYS A 129 -20.94 18.61 -17.61
CA CYS A 129 -22.20 19.01 -16.95
C CYS A 129 -23.10 17.86 -16.47
N GLU A 130 -22.50 16.70 -16.19
CA GLU A 130 -23.15 15.58 -15.54
C GLU A 130 -23.43 15.85 -14.05
N GLN A 131 -24.52 15.28 -13.54
CA GLN A 131 -24.83 15.34 -12.12
C GLN A 131 -23.96 14.32 -11.40
N ARG A 132 -23.02 14.80 -10.58
CA ARG A 132 -22.23 13.97 -9.65
C ARG A 132 -22.81 14.00 -8.25
#